data_AF-A0A645FVP0-F1
#
_entry.id   AF-A0A645FVP0-F1
#
_cell.length_a   1.000
_cell.length_b   1.000
_cell.length_c   1.000
_cell.angle_alpha   90.00
_cell.angle_beta   90.00
_cell.angle_gamma   90.00
#
_symmetry.space_group_name_H-M   'P 1'
#
loop_
_entity.id
_entity.type
_entity.pdbx_description
1 polymer ?
#
loop_
_entity_poly.entity_id
_entity_poly.type
_entity_poly.pdbx_seq_one_letter_code
_entity_poly.pdbx_strand_id
1 'polypeptide(L)'
;MTVSERLVDISKIEKEIKISIAGQLRSYNNFSGEKNRLMLSVFAKEISFVDEIESDMDQNIIFLNGFICKEPKYRTTPFGREISDILLAVNRAYNKSDYIPCIAWGRNARFSQNAKVGTNIKLWGRIQSRNYQKKEEENIIEKTAYEVSVSKIEYYIENNDEPFEI
;
A
#
# COMPACT_ATOMS: atom_id res chain seq x y z
N MET A 1 -10.16 -4.09 -5.93
CA MET A 1 -9.35 -4.29 -7.14
C MET A 1 -10.13 -3.76 -8.32
N THR A 2 -9.43 -3.23 -9.32
CA THR A 2 -9.98 -2.78 -10.59
C THR A 2 -9.19 -3.46 -11.71
N VAL A 3 -9.91 -4.05 -12.67
CA VAL A 3 -9.33 -4.74 -13.82
C VAL A 3 -10.08 -4.29 -15.07
N SER A 4 -9.38 -4.16 -16.20
CA SER A 4 -10.01 -3.87 -17.49
C SER A 4 -10.70 -5.13 -18.01
N GLU A 5 -11.90 -4.99 -18.55
CA GLU A 5 -12.61 -6.06 -19.28
C GLU A 5 -11.80 -6.65 -20.45
N ARG A 6 -10.80 -5.91 -20.96
CA ARG A 6 -9.91 -6.40 -22.02
C ARG A 6 -8.88 -7.41 -21.52
N LEU A 7 -8.60 -7.41 -20.21
CA LEU A 7 -7.59 -8.28 -19.60
C LEU A 7 -8.19 -9.61 -19.14
N VAL A 8 -9.49 -9.66 -18.87
CA VAL A 8 -10.15 -10.87 -18.39
C VAL A 8 -11.61 -10.90 -18.83
N ASP A 9 -12.03 -12.07 -19.30
CA ASP A 9 -13.43 -12.36 -19.51
C ASP A 9 -14.11 -12.56 -18.14
N ILE A 10 -14.87 -11.54 -17.72
CA ILE A 10 -15.55 -11.51 -16.42
C ILE A 10 -16.51 -12.70 -16.26
N SER A 11 -17.06 -13.24 -17.35
CA SER A 11 -17.97 -14.39 -17.29
C SER A 11 -17.29 -15.66 -16.81
N LYS A 12 -15.96 -15.74 -16.93
CA LYS A 12 -15.15 -16.86 -16.46
C LYS A 12 -14.69 -16.69 -15.01
N ILE A 13 -15.04 -15.60 -14.34
CA ILE A 13 -14.66 -15.36 -12.95
C ILE A 13 -15.77 -15.88 -12.04
N GLU A 14 -15.56 -17.07 -11.50
CA GLU A 14 -16.43 -17.73 -10.53
C GLU A 14 -15.72 -17.90 -9.18
N LYS A 15 -16.48 -18.32 -8.15
CA LYS A 15 -15.89 -18.66 -6.85
C LYS A 15 -14.89 -19.81 -7.00
N GLU A 16 -13.91 -19.87 -6.11
CA GLU A 16 -12.83 -20.87 -6.08
C GLU A 16 -11.78 -20.77 -7.19
N ILE A 17 -11.95 -19.87 -8.17
CA ILE A 17 -10.92 -19.62 -9.18
C ILE A 17 -9.74 -18.89 -8.55
N LYS A 18 -8.54 -19.41 -8.81
CA LYS A 18 -7.28 -18.79 -8.42
C LYS A 18 -6.75 -17.95 -9.56
N ILE A 19 -6.27 -16.76 -9.22
CA ILE A 19 -5.70 -15.81 -10.18
C ILE A 19 -4.39 -15.25 -9.64
N SER A 20 -3.44 -15.02 -10.55
CA SER A 20 -2.26 -14.19 -10.29
C SER A 20 -2.48 -12.81 -10.90
N ILE A 21 -2.02 -11.77 -10.20
CA ILE A 21 -2.30 -10.37 -10.55
C ILE A 21 -1.03 -9.54 -10.38
N ALA A 22 -0.57 -8.95 -11.48
CA ALA A 22 0.47 -7.93 -11.45
C ALA A 22 -0.16 -6.57 -11.78
N GLY A 23 0.17 -5.55 -10.99
CA GLY A 23 -0.51 -4.28 -11.10
C GLY A 23 0.07 -3.17 -10.25
N GLN A 24 -0.69 -2.10 -10.10
CA GLN A 24 -0.30 -0.92 -9.35
C GLN A 24 -1.29 -0.66 -8.23
N LEU A 25 -0.82 -0.44 -7.00
CA LEU A 25 -1.68 0.03 -5.93
C LEU A 25 -2.06 1.49 -6.20
N ARG A 26 -3.36 1.76 -6.25
CA ARG A 26 -3.93 3.09 -6.46
C ARG A 26 -4.62 3.56 -5.20
N SER A 27 -4.59 4.87 -5.00
CA SER A 27 -5.34 5.58 -3.98
C SER A 27 -6.28 6.60 -4.64
N TYR A 28 -7.48 6.75 -4.09
CA TYR A 28 -8.40 7.82 -4.48
C TYR A 28 -9.30 8.18 -3.31
N ASN A 29 -9.68 9.45 -3.23
CA ASN A 29 -10.67 9.89 -2.26
C ASN A 29 -12.06 9.58 -2.83
N ASN A 30 -12.84 8.78 -2.10
CA ASN A 30 -14.24 8.61 -2.42
C ASN A 30 -15.06 9.71 -1.71
N PHE A 31 -15.77 10.50 -2.52
CA PHE A 31 -16.64 11.60 -2.08
C PHE A 31 -18.13 11.21 -2.11
N SER A 32 -18.47 9.97 -2.47
CA SER A 32 -19.85 9.52 -2.69
C SER A 32 -20.66 9.23 -1.41
N GLY A 33 -20.30 9.82 -0.26
CA GLY A 33 -20.98 9.60 1.03
C GLY A 33 -20.73 10.73 2.05
N GLU A 34 -21.29 10.62 3.26
CA GLU A 34 -21.25 11.69 4.29
C GLU A 34 -19.84 12.08 4.77
N LYS A 35 -18.81 11.22 4.58
CA LYS A 35 -17.43 11.47 5.02
C LYS A 35 -16.43 11.01 3.97
N ASN A 36 -15.41 11.84 3.71
CA ASN A 36 -14.29 11.52 2.82
C ASN A 36 -13.56 10.25 3.29
N ARG A 37 -13.47 9.24 2.42
CA ARG A 37 -12.72 8.01 2.69
C ARG A 37 -11.65 7.79 1.62
N LEU A 38 -10.40 7.60 2.07
CA LEU A 38 -9.33 7.13 1.20
C LEU A 38 -9.57 5.68 0.85
N MET A 39 -9.69 5.39 -0.44
CA MET A 39 -9.81 4.05 -0.99
C MET A 39 -8.47 3.62 -1.57
N LEU A 40 -8.05 2.40 -1.26
CA LEU A 40 -6.93 1.73 -1.91
C LEU A 40 -7.46 0.60 -2.79
N SER A 41 -7.00 0.52 -4.03
CA SER A 41 -7.37 -0.56 -4.96
C SER A 41 -6.18 -0.95 -5.82
N VAL A 42 -5.95 -2.24 -5.99
CA VAL A 42 -5.02 -2.75 -6.99
C VAL A 42 -5.62 -2.52 -8.37
N PHE A 43 -4.94 -1.75 -9.22
CA PHE A 43 -5.21 -1.64 -10.64
C PHE A 43 -4.41 -2.72 -11.37
N ALA A 44 -5.10 -3.78 -11.81
CA ALA A 44 -4.49 -4.89 -12.52
C ALA A 44 -4.00 -4.44 -13.90
N LYS A 45 -2.73 -4.69 -14.18
CA LYS A 45 -2.13 -4.56 -15.51
C LYS A 45 -2.12 -5.91 -16.22
N GLU A 46 -1.92 -6.97 -15.46
CA GLU A 46 -1.92 -8.35 -15.92
C GLU A 46 -2.70 -9.20 -14.93
N ILE A 47 -3.41 -10.18 -15.47
CA ILE A 47 -4.18 -11.17 -14.71
C ILE A 47 -4.08 -12.49 -15.45
N SER A 48 -3.80 -13.57 -14.72
CA SER A 48 -3.76 -14.92 -15.26
C SER A 48 -4.50 -15.87 -14.35
N PHE A 49 -5.17 -16.86 -14.95
CA PHE A 49 -5.76 -17.98 -14.21
C PHE A 49 -4.66 -18.97 -13.85
N VAL A 50 -4.71 -19.53 -12.63
CA VAL A 50 -3.74 -20.52 -12.16
C VAL A 50 -4.47 -21.73 -11.58
N ASP A 51 -3.99 -22.93 -11.86
CA ASP A 51 -4.61 -24.17 -11.37
C ASP A 51 -4.22 -24.43 -9.89
N GLU A 52 -2.94 -24.23 -9.58
CA GLU A 52 -2.36 -24.37 -8.25
C GLU A 52 -1.61 -23.10 -7.85
N ILE A 53 -1.75 -22.71 -6.58
CA ILE A 53 -0.88 -21.69 -5.99
C ILE A 53 0.29 -22.47 -5.43
N GLU A 54 1.40 -22.50 -6.17
CA GLU A 54 2.66 -23.04 -5.64
C GLU A 54 3.03 -22.25 -4.38
N SER A 55 3.70 -22.88 -3.40
CA SER A 55 4.05 -22.21 -2.13
C SER A 55 4.90 -20.95 -2.34
N ASP A 56 5.65 -20.90 -3.43
CA ASP A 56 6.48 -19.76 -3.81
C ASP A 56 5.69 -18.69 -4.58
N MET A 57 4.42 -18.95 -4.94
CA MET A 57 3.53 -18.08 -5.70
C MET A 57 2.50 -17.33 -4.84
N ASP A 58 2.30 -17.70 -3.57
CA ASP A 58 1.44 -16.94 -2.62
C ASP A 58 2.15 -15.67 -2.13
N GLN A 59 2.39 -14.75 -3.06
CA GLN A 59 3.21 -13.57 -2.83
C GLN A 59 2.35 -12.31 -2.90
N ASN A 60 1.67 -12.00 -1.79
CA ASN A 60 1.21 -10.63 -1.54
C ASN A 60 2.43 -9.73 -1.28
N ILE A 61 3.01 -9.25 -2.38
CA ILE A 61 4.21 -8.42 -2.36
C ILE A 61 3.89 -7.09 -3.04
N ILE A 62 4.44 -6.03 -2.47
CA ILE A 62 4.42 -4.70 -3.06
C ILE A 62 5.78 -4.04 -2.91
N PHE A 63 6.21 -3.36 -3.96
CA PHE A 63 7.32 -2.43 -3.98
C PHE A 63 6.79 -1.04 -4.32
N LEU A 64 7.16 -0.02 -3.53
CA LEU A 64 6.85 1.37 -3.81
C LEU A 64 8.12 2.22 -3.77
N ASN A 65 8.22 3.16 -4.69
CA ASN A 65 9.21 4.24 -4.71
C ASN A 65 8.43 5.56 -4.67
N GLY A 66 8.67 6.38 -3.64
CA GLY A 66 7.90 7.61 -3.46
C GLY A 66 8.46 8.52 -2.38
N PHE A 67 7.72 9.58 -2.10
CA PHE A 67 8.18 10.68 -1.26
C PHE A 67 7.36 10.76 0.02
N ILE A 68 8.02 11.00 1.15
CA ILE A 68 7.36 11.24 2.43
C ILE A 68 6.60 12.57 2.34
N CYS A 69 5.28 12.55 2.49
CA CYS A 69 4.46 13.76 2.37
C CYS A 69 4.01 14.35 3.72
N LYS A 70 4.23 13.61 4.81
CA LYS A 70 4.00 14.05 6.20
C LYS A 70 5.06 13.41 7.09
N GLU A 71 5.44 14.10 8.17
CA GLU A 71 6.35 13.55 9.16
C GLU A 71 5.86 12.18 9.66
N PRO A 72 6.71 11.14 9.62
CA PRO A 72 6.35 9.81 10.10
C PRO A 72 6.01 9.82 11.60
N LYS A 73 4.93 9.13 11.97
CA LYS A 73 4.48 9.07 13.37
C LYS A 73 4.98 7.81 14.05
N TYR A 74 6.10 7.94 14.75
CA TYR A 74 6.64 6.85 15.56
C TYR A 74 5.89 6.69 16.87
N ARG A 75 5.53 5.45 17.23
CA ARG A 75 4.86 5.11 18.49
C ARG A 75 5.05 3.64 18.86
N THR A 76 4.79 3.33 20.13
CA THR A 76 4.74 1.96 20.62
C THR A 76 3.27 1.53 20.80
N THR A 77 2.92 0.37 20.26
CA THR A 77 1.59 -0.23 20.46
C THR A 77 1.41 -0.71 21.91
N PRO A 78 0.17 -0.93 22.40
CA PRO A 78 -0.06 -1.48 23.75
C PRO A 78 0.67 -2.79 24.04
N PHE A 79 1.00 -3.57 23.00
CA PHE A 79 1.76 -4.82 23.10
C PHE A 79 3.28 -4.63 22.97
N GLY A 80 3.81 -3.40 23.14
CA GLY A 80 5.25 -3.12 23.13
C GLY A 80 5.90 -3.12 21.74
N ARG A 81 5.13 -3.21 20.64
CA ARG A 81 5.69 -3.17 19.28
C ARG A 81 5.90 -1.74 18.82
N GLU A 82 7.11 -1.42 18.40
CA GLU A 82 7.47 -0.14 17.79
C GLU A 82 6.98 -0.08 16.35
N ILE A 83 6.28 0.99 16.00
CA ILE A 83 5.74 1.24 14.66
C ILE A 83 5.94 2.69 14.25
N SER A 84 5.93 2.92 12.94
CA SER A 84 5.94 4.26 12.35
C SER A 84 4.85 4.34 11.28
N ASP A 85 3.88 5.23 11.46
CA ASP A 85 2.85 5.51 10.47
C ASP A 85 3.45 6.46 9.41
N ILE A 86 3.58 5.99 8.16
CA ILE A 86 4.14 6.72 7.02
C ILE A 86 3.03 6.99 6.01
N LEU A 87 2.97 8.20 5.46
CA LEU A 87 2.14 8.50 4.29
C LEU A 87 3.06 8.76 3.09
N LEU A 88 3.09 7.82 2.15
CA LEU A 88 3.94 7.88 0.97
C LEU A 88 3.19 8.45 -0.24
N ALA A 89 3.74 9.47 -0.88
CA ALA A 89 3.29 9.95 -2.17
C ALA A 89 4.05 9.23 -3.30
N VAL A 90 3.35 8.38 -4.04
CA VAL A 90 3.89 7.63 -5.18
C VAL A 90 3.44 8.31 -6.47
N ASN A 91 4.39 8.84 -7.24
CA ASN A 91 4.09 9.60 -8.43
C ASN A 91 3.63 8.69 -9.58
N ARG A 92 2.73 9.23 -10.40
CA ARG A 92 2.17 8.60 -11.59
C ARG A 92 2.36 9.52 -12.79
N ALA A 93 2.16 8.94 -13.97
CA ALA A 93 1.98 9.71 -15.20
C ALA A 93 0.90 10.80 -15.04
N TYR A 94 1.04 11.87 -15.83
CA TYR A 94 0.14 13.02 -15.85
C TYR A 94 0.09 13.82 -14.53
N ASN A 95 1.23 13.93 -13.83
CA ASN A 95 1.38 14.73 -12.60
C ASN A 95 0.35 14.40 -11.50
N LYS A 96 -0.04 13.13 -11.42
CA LYS A 96 -0.88 12.61 -10.33
C LYS A 96 -0.02 11.84 -9.35
N SER A 97 -0.43 11.78 -8.10
CA SER A 97 0.22 10.94 -7.10
C SER A 97 -0.82 10.07 -6.39
N ASP A 98 -0.39 8.90 -5.95
CA ASP A 98 -1.11 8.06 -5.01
C ASP A 98 -0.56 8.30 -3.60
N TYR A 99 -1.44 8.53 -2.62
CA TYR A 99 -1.09 8.71 -1.22
C TYR A 99 -1.39 7.42 -0.48
N ILE A 100 -0.34 6.65 -0.18
CA ILE A 100 -0.45 5.28 0.32
C ILE A 100 -0.02 5.27 1.80
N PRO A 101 -0.94 4.92 2.73
CA PRO A 101 -0.59 4.66 4.11
C PRO A 101 0.29 3.41 4.22
N CYS A 102 1.39 3.53 4.96
CA CYS A 102 2.33 2.46 5.21
C CYS A 102 2.64 2.37 6.71
N ILE A 103 2.73 1.15 7.24
CA ILE A 103 3.14 0.90 8.62
C ILE A 103 4.50 0.21 8.60
N ALA A 104 5.52 0.91 9.08
CA ALA A 104 6.83 0.32 9.33
C ALA A 104 6.90 -0.24 10.75
N TRP A 105 7.65 -1.34 10.92
CA TRP A 105 7.73 -2.10 12.17
C TRP A 105 9.17 -2.18 12.69
N GLY A 106 9.34 -2.16 14.01
CA GLY A 106 10.62 -2.42 14.69
C GLY A 106 11.78 -1.57 14.16
N ARG A 107 12.80 -2.21 13.60
CA ARG A 107 13.97 -1.51 13.03
C ARG A 107 13.58 -0.55 11.89
N ASN A 108 12.62 -0.92 11.04
CA ASN A 108 12.13 -0.05 9.96
C ASN A 108 11.37 1.17 10.53
N ALA A 109 10.65 0.98 11.64
CA ALA A 109 9.98 2.08 12.33
C ALA A 109 11.01 3.09 12.87
N ARG A 110 12.06 2.60 13.56
CA ARG A 110 13.13 3.46 14.07
C ARG A 110 13.93 4.14 12.98
N PHE A 111 14.15 3.46 11.84
CA PHE A 111 14.85 4.02 10.69
C PHE A 111 14.08 5.18 10.06
N SER A 112 12.76 5.03 9.93
CA SER A 112 11.89 6.03 9.29
C SER A 112 11.48 7.18 10.18
N GLN A 113 11.58 7.08 11.51
CA GLN A 113 11.07 8.11 12.43
C GLN A 113 11.67 9.51 12.20
N ASN A 114 12.91 9.59 11.71
CA ASN A 114 13.64 10.85 11.48
C ASN A 114 13.60 11.31 10.02
N ALA A 115 12.87 10.60 9.17
CA ALA A 115 12.78 10.93 7.76
C ALA A 115 11.98 12.23 7.57
N LYS A 116 12.49 13.13 6.73
CA LYS A 116 11.90 14.45 6.53
C LYS A 116 10.84 14.39 5.43
N VAL A 117 9.90 15.34 5.47
CA VAL A 117 8.99 15.58 4.34
C VAL A 117 9.81 15.89 3.09
N GLY A 118 9.43 15.29 1.97
CA GLY A 118 10.14 15.37 0.69
C GLY A 118 11.26 14.33 0.53
N THR A 119 11.60 13.55 1.56
CA THR A 119 12.59 12.48 1.41
C THR A 119 12.04 11.36 0.52
N ASN A 120 12.80 10.99 -0.51
CA ASN A 120 12.50 9.85 -1.36
C ASN A 120 12.91 8.55 -0.65
N ILE A 121 11.98 7.60 -0.56
CA ILE A 121 12.19 6.27 0.01
C ILE A 121 11.67 5.18 -0.91
N LYS A 122 12.39 4.06 -0.90
CA LYS A 122 11.95 2.78 -1.45
C LYS A 122 11.42 1.92 -0.31
N LEU A 123 10.31 1.22 -0.52
CA LEU A 123 9.76 0.27 0.45
C LEU A 123 9.32 -1.01 -0.23
N TRP A 124 9.40 -2.10 0.54
CA TRP A 124 8.85 -3.40 0.22
C TRP A 124 7.93 -3.83 1.35
N GLY A 125 6.92 -4.61 1.01
CA GLY A 125 5.94 -5.05 1.99
C GLY A 125 4.84 -5.88 1.39
N ARG A 126 3.69 -5.87 2.07
CA ARG A 126 2.44 -6.49 1.63
C ARG A 126 1.27 -5.55 1.82
N ILE A 127 0.24 -5.66 0.99
CA ILE A 127 -1.02 -4.94 1.19
C ILE A 127 -1.79 -5.65 2.31
N GLN A 128 -2.31 -4.91 3.28
CA GLN A 128 -3.12 -5.48 4.35
C GLN A 128 -4.34 -4.62 4.65
N SER A 129 -5.33 -5.25 5.28
CA SER A 129 -6.40 -4.57 5.98
C SER A 129 -6.32 -4.87 7.47
N ARG A 130 -6.83 -3.94 8.29
CA ARG A 130 -7.01 -4.15 9.73
C ARG A 130 -8.27 -3.47 10.21
N ASN A 131 -8.96 -4.11 11.14
CA ASN A 131 -10.08 -3.50 11.84
C ASN A 131 -9.57 -2.70 13.04
N TYR A 132 -10.24 -1.59 13.33
CA TYR A 132 -9.98 -0.76 14.50
C TYR A 132 -11.28 -0.14 14.99
N GLN A 133 -11.34 0.12 16.29
CA GLN A 133 -12.45 0.82 16.91
C GLN A 133 -12.19 2.32 16.92
N LYS A 134 -13.11 3.10 16.36
CA LYS A 134 -13.11 4.55 16.46
C LYS A 134 -14.24 4.98 17.38
N LYS A 135 -13.91 5.71 18.45
CA LYS A 135 -14.91 6.38 19.27
C LYS A 135 -15.43 7.62 18.52
N GLU A 136 -16.73 7.67 18.24
CA GLU A 136 -17.43 8.85 17.73
C GLU A 136 -18.52 9.20 18.73
N GLU A 137 -18.39 10.36 19.38
CA GLU A 137 -19.29 10.86 20.43
C GLU A 137 -19.57 9.79 21.52
N GLU A 138 -20.74 9.17 21.48
CA GLU A 138 -21.20 8.16 22.44
C GLU A 138 -21.07 6.71 21.94
N ASN A 139 -20.69 6.50 20.67
CA ASN A 139 -20.64 5.19 20.03
C ASN A 139 -19.22 4.74 19.69
N ILE A 140 -19.00 3.41 19.74
CA ILE A 140 -17.80 2.77 19.22
C ILE A 140 -18.14 2.14 17.88
N ILE A 141 -17.51 2.64 16.81
CA ILE A 141 -17.73 2.15 15.45
C ILE A 141 -16.50 1.37 15.02
N GLU A 142 -16.70 0.14 14.55
CA GLU A 142 -15.65 -0.64 13.90
C GLU A 142 -15.39 -0.11 12.48
N LYS A 143 -14.12 0.12 12.16
CA LYS A 143 -13.67 0.64 10.86
C LYS A 143 -12.53 -0.23 10.33
N THR A 144 -12.47 -0.37 9.02
CA THR A 144 -11.38 -1.07 8.34
C THR A 144 -10.43 -0.06 7.69
N ALA A 145 -9.15 -0.14 8.05
CA ALA A 145 -8.06 0.56 7.38
C ALA A 145 -7.40 -0.36 6.35
N TYR A 146 -6.99 0.22 5.21
CA TYR A 146 -6.17 -0.44 4.20
C TYR A 146 -4.82 0.28 4.13
N GLU A 147 -3.74 -0.50 4.11
CA GLU A 147 -2.37 0.04 4.24
C GLU A 147 -1.35 -0.97 3.68
N VAL A 148 -0.10 -0.52 3.55
CA VAL A 148 1.04 -1.39 3.27
C VAL A 148 1.77 -1.71 4.57
N SER A 149 1.92 -3.00 4.88
CA SER A 149 2.79 -3.48 5.96
C SER A 149 4.22 -3.58 5.45
N VAL A 150 5.11 -2.74 5.96
CA VAL A 150 6.48 -2.60 5.42
C VAL A 150 7.39 -3.66 6.01
N SER A 151 7.99 -4.48 5.14
CA SER A 151 9.02 -5.46 5.48
C SER A 151 10.44 -4.89 5.35
N LYS A 152 10.65 -3.95 4.43
CA LYS A 152 11.94 -3.30 4.18
C LYS A 152 11.75 -1.86 3.73
N ILE A 153 12.63 -0.97 4.17
CA ILE A 153 12.65 0.44 3.78
C ILE A 153 14.08 0.88 3.52
N GLU A 154 14.28 1.70 2.50
CA GLU A 154 15.57 2.28 2.13
C GLU A 154 15.39 3.75 1.74
N TYR A 155 16.37 4.60 2.05
CA TYR A 155 16.44 5.92 1.44
C TYR A 155 16.87 5.77 -0.01
N TYR A 156 16.23 6.52 -0.91
CA TYR A 156 16.77 6.64 -2.25
C TYR A 156 18.08 7.42 -2.18
N ILE A 157 19.15 6.78 -2.64
CA ILE A 157 20.45 7.41 -2.86
C ILE A 157 20.55 7.58 -4.37
N GLU A 158 20.71 8.83 -4.81
CA GLU A 158 20.95 9.13 -6.22
C GLU A 158 22.36 8.65 -6.56
N ASN A 159 22.46 7.49 -7.20
CA ASN A 159 23.70 7.04 -7.82
C ASN A 159 23.78 7.72 -9.19
N ASN A 160 24.75 8.61 -9.39
CA ASN A 160 24.94 9.36 -10.63
C ASN A 160 25.27 8.49 -11.88
N ASP A 161 25.30 7.16 -11.75
CA ASP A 161 25.85 6.24 -12.77
C ASP A 161 24.86 5.20 -13.32
N GLU A 162 23.58 5.17 -12.89
CA GLU A 162 22.59 4.26 -13.48
C GLU A 162 21.41 5.01 -14.10
N PRO A 163 21.12 4.79 -15.41
CA PRO A 163 19.95 5.39 -16.04
C PRO A 163 18.67 4.82 -15.42
N PHE A 164 17.67 5.69 -15.25
CA PHE A 164 16.32 5.31 -14.84
C PHE A 164 15.72 4.37 -15.91
N GLU A 165 15.60 3.08 -15.61
CA GLU A 165 14.75 2.17 -16.40
C GLU A 165 13.27 2.45 -16.08
N ILE A 166 12.51 2.82 -17.12
CA ILE A 166 11.04 3.04 -17.12
C ILE A 166 10.36 1.75 -17.55
#